data_AF-A0A0V0ZBY5-F1
#
_entry.id   AF-A0A0V0ZBY5-F1
#
_cell.length_a   1.000
_cell.length_b   1.000
_cell.length_c   1.000
_cell.angle_alpha   90.00
_cell.angle_beta   90.00
_cell.angle_gamma   90.00
#
_symmetry.space_group_name_H-M   'P 1'
#
loop_
_entity.id
_entity.type
_entity.pdbx_description
1 polymer ?
#
loop_
_entity_poly.entity_id
_entity_poly.type
_entity_poly.pdbx_seq_one_letter_code
_entity_poly.pdbx_strand_id
1 'polypeptide(L)'
;MRVLMMNPEAQDEASWIVHTIPGFPKALTGYVFPPAEIQKGHLFICLTIKESEIDAIAMALRIATPLIYHNDIPDAEIDSRPNLKKLVNGESRYIPPLTVTQQISTADAAGLKVTIFSKGEKSKYEIYRRVLVKKLKTGIKVWTTRDKILKSDCRILNRNIKLVTSPITIGDHGSSLESDVSQWLISDPGNKFCAVDKPYHKSQTKEPAIAVCIDDATIFGHFNLIGQNLSFFTFYRLHCCTSGPGHCETDTQRIASHNMHLWCVFILFISLPKPSTATSKCQNLAGGAEADWFSEEFWAEIENESQVPLLSMAMQVFLKAMSLNAPGQNMGKAFTQGNAGAWQNTAAVTMVGGHSFGKALEHVIAVEQTNKFIAYNNVPPDIPKPKTKSNSKGVLMMNPQGADAAAWIVHTVPGFPKALRGYLFPPEEIQKGHLFICLTIKESEIDAIAMTMRIATPLIYHNDIPDSEIDSRPNLKKLVNGESRFIPPLTVTREISTAAPVGLKVTIYSKGEKSRFEIYRRILVRKLKTTIKIWTTRDKTLKSDCRIFGRNIRLVTSPISVSGHPSSLESDVSQWLISDPGNKFCAVDKPYQKSQTKEPAMAVCIDDASIFTRFNEIAANLDDCT
;
A
#
# COMPACT_ATOMS: atom_id res chain seq x y z
N MET A 1 15.29 0.17 -6.41
CA MET A 1 14.84 -1.18 -6.00
C MET A 1 15.97 -2.17 -6.20
N ARG A 2 15.97 -3.30 -5.48
CA ARG A 2 17.14 -4.17 -5.37
C ARG A 2 16.74 -5.63 -5.14
N VAL A 3 17.54 -6.56 -5.65
CA VAL A 3 17.42 -8.00 -5.41
C VAL A 3 18.80 -8.52 -5.01
N LEU A 4 18.87 -9.25 -3.91
CA LEU A 4 20.09 -9.92 -3.45
C LEU A 4 19.81 -11.43 -3.49
N MET A 5 20.60 -12.17 -4.24
CA MET A 5 20.46 -13.61 -4.43
C MET A 5 21.77 -14.29 -4.06
N MET A 6 21.67 -15.48 -3.46
CA MET A 6 22.80 -16.33 -3.13
C MET A 6 22.41 -17.79 -3.28
N ASN A 7 23.35 -18.64 -3.64
CA ASN A 7 23.20 -20.08 -3.63
C ASN A 7 24.02 -20.68 -2.49
N PRO A 8 23.40 -21.07 -1.36
CA PRO A 8 24.14 -21.61 -0.22
C PRO A 8 24.82 -22.97 -0.51
N GLU A 9 24.45 -23.64 -1.60
CA GLU A 9 25.05 -24.92 -2.01
C GLU A 9 26.29 -24.74 -2.90
N ALA A 10 26.58 -23.52 -3.36
CA ALA A 10 27.68 -23.22 -4.26
C ALA A 10 28.56 -22.09 -3.74
N GLN A 11 29.86 -22.37 -3.63
CA GLN A 11 30.82 -21.40 -3.10
C GLN A 11 30.91 -20.14 -3.98
N ASP A 12 30.79 -18.97 -3.35
CA ASP A 12 30.90 -17.64 -3.97
C ASP A 12 29.89 -17.37 -5.10
N GLU A 13 28.74 -18.06 -5.10
CA GLU A 13 27.66 -17.83 -6.06
C GLU A 13 26.60 -16.87 -5.49
N ALA A 14 26.87 -15.57 -5.60
CA ALA A 14 25.91 -14.53 -5.23
C ALA A 14 25.80 -13.43 -6.29
N SER A 15 24.61 -12.82 -6.38
CA SER A 15 24.35 -11.70 -7.28
C SER A 15 23.53 -10.60 -6.63
N TRP A 16 23.80 -9.37 -7.04
CA TRP A 16 23.10 -8.19 -6.57
C TRP A 16 22.62 -7.34 -7.73
N ILE A 17 21.30 -7.21 -7.84
CA ILE A 17 20.64 -6.44 -8.88
C ILE A 17 20.17 -5.11 -8.29
N VAL A 18 20.45 -4.02 -9.00
CA VAL A 18 19.98 -2.66 -8.69
C VAL A 18 19.20 -2.14 -9.89
N HIS A 19 17.96 -1.70 -9.67
CA HIS A 19 17.10 -1.22 -10.76
C HIS A 19 16.11 -0.14 -10.30
N THR A 20 15.46 0.52 -11.27
CA THR A 20 14.52 1.62 -11.02
C THR A 20 13.05 1.26 -11.24
N ILE A 21 12.76 0.01 -11.62
CA ILE A 21 11.44 -0.46 -12.06
C ILE A 21 10.49 -0.79 -10.91
N PRO A 22 9.38 -0.05 -10.72
CA PRO A 22 8.34 -0.37 -9.75
C PRO A 22 7.67 -1.73 -9.98
N GLY A 23 7.44 -2.48 -8.89
CA GLY A 23 6.75 -3.77 -8.94
C GLY A 23 7.52 -4.91 -9.61
N PHE A 24 8.80 -4.72 -9.91
CA PHE A 24 9.69 -5.73 -10.48
C PHE A 24 10.85 -6.08 -9.51
N PRO A 25 11.36 -7.33 -9.52
CA PRO A 25 10.67 -8.51 -10.03
C PRO A 25 9.49 -8.88 -9.12
N LYS A 26 8.54 -9.64 -9.66
CA LYS A 26 7.55 -10.33 -8.83
C LYS A 26 8.13 -11.67 -8.40
N ALA A 27 8.53 -11.78 -7.14
CA ALA A 27 9.15 -12.99 -6.60
C ALA A 27 8.28 -14.23 -6.86
N LEU A 28 8.93 -15.33 -7.26
CA LEU A 28 8.35 -16.66 -7.50
C LEU A 28 7.21 -16.72 -8.54
N THR A 29 7.12 -15.77 -9.49
CA THR A 29 6.01 -15.75 -10.48
C THR A 29 6.41 -15.73 -11.95
N GLY A 30 7.57 -16.31 -12.25
CA GLY A 30 8.14 -16.24 -13.59
C GLY A 30 8.55 -14.82 -13.98
N TYR A 31 9.24 -14.70 -15.12
CA TYR A 31 9.68 -13.40 -15.61
C TYR A 31 8.48 -12.62 -16.19
N VAL A 32 8.10 -11.52 -15.54
CA VAL A 32 7.08 -10.60 -16.04
C VAL A 32 7.56 -9.17 -15.86
N PHE A 33 7.82 -8.48 -16.98
CA PHE A 33 8.12 -7.06 -16.97
C PHE A 33 6.81 -6.25 -16.86
N PRO A 34 6.70 -5.24 -15.97
CA PRO A 34 5.46 -4.49 -15.78
C PRO A 34 5.04 -3.76 -17.07
N PRO A 35 3.84 -4.01 -17.63
CA PRO A 35 3.41 -3.38 -18.88
C PRO A 35 3.40 -1.85 -18.85
N ALA A 36 3.05 -1.25 -17.70
CA ALA A 36 3.04 0.20 -17.48
C ALA A 36 4.44 0.85 -17.55
N GLU A 37 5.50 0.03 -17.42
CA GLU A 37 6.88 0.49 -17.39
C GLU A 37 7.60 0.28 -18.74
N ILE A 38 6.96 -0.37 -19.73
CA ILE A 38 7.53 -0.60 -21.07
C ILE A 38 7.82 0.72 -21.81
N GLN A 39 7.00 1.74 -21.58
CA GLN A 39 7.12 3.05 -22.24
C GLN A 39 8.09 4.00 -21.54
N LYS A 40 8.78 3.55 -20.48
CA LYS A 40 9.65 4.39 -19.66
C LYS A 40 11.11 3.92 -19.74
N GLY A 41 12.03 4.89 -19.67
CA GLY A 41 13.46 4.64 -19.51
C GLY A 41 13.77 4.13 -18.10
N HIS A 42 14.53 3.03 -18.03
CA HIS A 42 14.93 2.39 -16.78
C HIS A 42 16.42 2.09 -16.76
N LEU A 43 16.96 1.95 -15.54
CA LEU A 43 18.34 1.52 -15.32
C LEU A 43 18.35 0.16 -14.63
N PHE A 44 19.24 -0.73 -15.09
CA PHE A 44 19.55 -2.01 -14.47
C PHE A 44 21.06 -2.17 -14.31
N ILE A 45 21.46 -2.68 -13.15
CA ILE A 45 22.82 -3.10 -12.87
C ILE A 45 22.72 -4.48 -12.25
N CYS A 46 23.45 -5.45 -12.80
CA CYS A 46 23.61 -6.78 -12.22
C CYS A 46 25.09 -6.97 -11.88
N LEU A 47 25.38 -7.31 -10.62
CA LEU A 47 26.73 -7.54 -10.14
C LEU A 47 26.82 -8.97 -9.61
N THR A 48 27.74 -9.75 -10.15
CA THR A 48 28.17 -11.01 -9.51
C THR A 48 29.12 -10.66 -8.37
N ILE A 49 28.79 -11.06 -7.17
CA ILE A 49 29.51 -10.70 -5.94
C ILE A 49 29.95 -11.97 -5.21
N LYS A 50 31.03 -11.88 -4.44
CA LYS A 50 31.41 -12.95 -3.53
C LYS A 50 30.45 -13.00 -2.36
N GLU A 51 30.24 -14.18 -1.80
CA GLU A 51 29.35 -14.31 -0.64
C GLU A 51 29.86 -13.50 0.54
N SER A 52 31.18 -13.36 0.71
CA SER A 52 31.80 -12.55 1.76
C SER A 52 31.35 -11.08 1.74
N GLU A 53 30.93 -10.56 0.59
CA GLU A 53 30.50 -9.16 0.41
C GLU A 53 29.05 -8.91 0.86
N ILE A 54 28.26 -9.97 1.05
CA ILE A 54 26.83 -9.87 1.41
C ILE A 54 26.61 -9.07 2.69
N ASP A 55 27.42 -9.28 3.73
CA ASP A 55 27.21 -8.59 5.02
C ASP A 55 27.54 -7.08 4.92
N ALA A 56 28.49 -6.70 4.06
CA ALA A 56 28.79 -5.31 3.75
C ALA A 56 27.63 -4.64 2.99
N ILE A 57 27.07 -5.32 2.00
CA ILE A 57 25.85 -4.86 1.29
C ILE A 57 24.69 -4.73 2.27
N ALA A 58 24.49 -5.73 3.13
CA ALA A 58 23.42 -5.71 4.12
C ALA A 58 23.56 -4.55 5.10
N MET A 59 24.78 -4.18 5.51
CA MET A 59 25.02 -2.99 6.33
C MET A 59 24.57 -1.71 5.63
N ALA A 60 24.86 -1.57 4.34
CA ALA A 60 24.44 -0.41 3.56
C ALA A 60 22.91 -0.35 3.41
N LEU A 61 22.29 -1.47 3.02
CA LEU A 61 20.84 -1.61 2.91
C LEU A 61 20.15 -1.30 4.24
N ARG A 62 20.66 -1.80 5.36
CA ARG A 62 20.07 -1.57 6.69
C ARG A 62 19.98 -0.08 7.05
N ILE A 63 20.94 0.73 6.62
CA ILE A 63 20.90 2.19 6.81
C ILE A 63 19.85 2.85 5.93
N ALA A 64 19.64 2.33 4.72
CA ALA A 64 18.60 2.80 3.81
C ALA A 64 17.19 2.28 4.14
N THR A 65 17.04 1.42 5.16
CA THR A 65 15.76 0.91 5.67
C THR A 65 14.78 0.50 4.56
N PRO A 66 15.16 -0.41 3.64
CA PRO A 66 14.28 -0.85 2.57
C PRO A 66 13.11 -1.66 3.11
N LEU A 67 12.00 -1.64 2.38
CA LEU A 67 10.95 -2.65 2.54
C LEU A 67 11.42 -3.95 1.88
N ILE A 68 11.58 -5.00 2.68
CA ILE A 68 11.84 -6.36 2.20
C ILE A 68 10.50 -7.02 1.94
N TYR A 69 10.15 -7.20 0.67
CA TYR A 69 8.86 -7.78 0.26
C TYR A 69 8.91 -9.29 0.04
N HIS A 70 10.11 -9.88 -0.08
CA HIS A 70 10.33 -11.32 -0.18
C HIS A 70 11.71 -11.67 0.39
N ASN A 71 11.82 -12.79 1.10
CA ASN A 71 13.08 -13.33 1.61
C ASN A 71 12.96 -14.84 1.82
N ASP A 72 13.73 -15.60 1.05
CA ASP A 72 13.86 -17.05 1.08
C ASP A 72 15.29 -17.51 1.46
N ILE A 73 16.17 -16.57 1.81
CA ILE A 73 17.51 -16.88 2.33
C ILE A 73 17.37 -17.75 3.60
N PRO A 74 18.05 -18.92 3.69
CA PRO A 74 17.98 -19.80 4.85
C PRO A 74 18.36 -19.11 6.17
N ASP A 75 17.69 -19.48 7.26
CA ASP A 75 17.94 -18.87 8.58
C ASP A 75 19.41 -19.07 9.04
N ALA A 76 20.06 -20.16 8.64
CA ALA A 76 21.48 -20.40 8.94
C ALA A 76 22.41 -19.36 8.31
N GLU A 77 22.17 -18.97 7.05
CA GLU A 77 22.92 -17.91 6.35
C GLU A 77 22.61 -16.53 6.92
N ILE A 78 21.35 -16.31 7.33
CA ILE A 78 20.97 -15.07 8.01
C ILE A 78 21.71 -14.96 9.34
N ASP A 79 21.75 -16.04 10.12
CA ASP A 79 22.32 -16.06 11.46
C ASP A 79 23.85 -15.97 11.47
N SER A 80 24.52 -16.46 10.43
CA SER A 80 25.97 -16.34 10.25
C SER A 80 26.44 -14.92 9.91
N ARG A 81 25.52 -14.04 9.46
CA ARG A 81 25.82 -12.70 8.92
C ARG A 81 25.15 -11.59 9.76
N PRO A 82 25.86 -10.93 10.69
CA PRO A 82 25.24 -10.04 11.66
C PRO A 82 24.48 -8.84 11.08
N ASN A 83 24.95 -8.22 10.00
CA ASN A 83 24.23 -7.12 9.37
C ASN A 83 23.08 -7.62 8.50
N LEU A 84 23.21 -8.79 7.86
CA LEU A 84 22.10 -9.44 7.17
C LEU A 84 20.99 -9.81 8.15
N LYS A 85 21.31 -10.45 9.29
CA LYS A 85 20.36 -10.71 10.38
C LYS A 85 19.62 -9.46 10.81
N LYS A 86 20.35 -8.37 11.05
CA LYS A 86 19.76 -7.09 11.49
C LYS A 86 18.91 -6.44 10.39
N LEU A 87 19.36 -6.49 9.14
CA LEU A 87 18.61 -5.99 7.99
C LEU A 87 17.29 -6.76 7.86
N VAL A 88 17.39 -8.09 7.81
CA VAL A 88 16.25 -8.98 7.73
C VAL A 88 15.34 -8.70 8.92
N ASN A 89 15.84 -8.56 10.16
CA ASN A 89 15.08 -8.19 11.38
C ASN A 89 14.48 -6.79 11.42
N GLY A 90 14.71 -5.95 10.41
CA GLY A 90 14.21 -4.57 10.42
C GLY A 90 14.86 -3.71 11.51
N GLU A 91 16.01 -4.13 12.04
CA GLU A 91 16.76 -3.38 13.04
C GLU A 91 17.43 -2.17 12.39
N SER A 92 16.69 -1.07 12.33
CA SER A 92 17.25 0.19 11.84
C SER A 92 18.24 0.79 12.84
N ARG A 93 19.30 1.42 12.30
CA ARG A 93 20.31 2.09 13.13
C ARG A 93 19.82 3.50 13.49
N TYR A 94 19.41 3.68 14.75
CA TYR A 94 18.95 4.98 15.24
C TYR A 94 20.05 5.86 15.83
N ILE A 95 21.26 5.33 15.96
CA ILE A 95 22.43 5.99 16.57
C ILE A 95 23.47 6.28 15.46
N PRO A 96 24.15 7.44 15.49
CA PRO A 96 25.22 7.76 14.56
C PRO A 96 26.29 6.66 14.41
N PRO A 97 26.92 6.55 13.22
CA PRO A 97 26.73 7.40 12.05
C PRO A 97 25.44 7.06 11.28
N LEU A 98 24.68 8.09 10.91
CA LEU A 98 23.41 7.99 10.14
C LEU A 98 23.64 7.88 8.62
N THR A 99 24.91 7.80 8.22
CA THR A 99 25.36 7.52 6.86
C THR A 99 26.43 6.45 6.91
N VAL A 100 26.48 5.59 5.92
CA VAL A 100 27.53 4.57 5.78
C VAL A 100 28.10 4.60 4.38
N THR A 101 29.38 4.24 4.27
CA THR A 101 30.06 3.96 3.01
C THR A 101 30.60 2.56 3.11
N GLN A 102 30.23 1.70 2.17
CA GLN A 102 30.75 0.33 2.05
C GLN A 102 31.45 0.18 0.72
N GLN A 103 32.48 -0.66 0.69
CA GLN A 103 33.19 -1.01 -0.53
C GLN A 103 33.14 -2.53 -0.65
N ILE A 104 32.80 -2.98 -1.85
CA ILE A 104 32.76 -4.39 -2.22
C ILE A 104 33.51 -4.57 -3.54
N SER A 105 33.88 -5.81 -3.86
CA SER A 105 34.42 -6.17 -5.17
C SER A 105 33.54 -7.23 -5.84
N THR A 106 33.42 -7.17 -7.16
CA THR A 106 32.76 -8.24 -7.92
C THR A 106 33.58 -9.54 -7.88
N ALA A 107 32.95 -10.67 -8.17
CA ALA A 107 33.55 -12.00 -8.02
C ALA A 107 34.70 -12.29 -9.00
N ASP A 108 34.77 -11.60 -10.14
CA ASP A 108 35.81 -11.78 -11.17
C ASP A 108 37.24 -11.54 -10.64
N ALA A 109 38.24 -12.18 -11.27
CA ALA A 109 39.64 -12.17 -10.87
C ALA A 109 40.25 -10.75 -10.80
N ALA A 110 39.83 -9.84 -11.68
CA ALA A 110 40.23 -8.43 -11.63
C ALA A 110 39.41 -7.59 -10.64
N GLY A 111 38.24 -8.07 -10.21
CA GLY A 111 37.37 -7.49 -9.18
C GLY A 111 37.03 -6.02 -9.39
N LEU A 112 35.88 -5.72 -10.00
CA LEU A 112 35.40 -4.35 -10.15
C LEU A 112 35.05 -3.75 -8.78
N LYS A 113 35.64 -2.59 -8.47
CA LYS A 113 35.40 -1.90 -7.20
C LYS A 113 34.06 -1.18 -7.22
N VAL A 114 33.17 -1.56 -6.30
CA VAL A 114 31.86 -0.95 -6.13
C VAL A 114 31.78 -0.30 -4.75
N THR A 115 31.43 0.98 -4.71
CA THR A 115 31.23 1.74 -3.47
C THR A 115 29.76 2.04 -3.27
N ILE A 116 29.23 1.68 -2.11
CA ILE A 116 27.84 1.87 -1.72
C ILE A 116 27.77 3.00 -0.69
N PHE A 117 27.02 4.04 -1.00
CA PHE A 117 26.73 5.14 -0.09
C PHE A 117 25.30 5.03 0.38
N SER A 118 25.05 5.08 1.69
CA SER A 118 23.68 5.05 2.22
C SER A 118 23.48 6.09 3.30
N LYS A 119 22.27 6.65 3.35
CA LYS A 119 21.81 7.54 4.42
C LYS A 119 20.47 7.06 4.96
N GLY A 120 20.31 7.15 6.28
CA GLY A 120 19.04 6.88 6.93
C GLY A 120 18.12 8.10 6.95
N GLU A 121 16.83 7.85 7.16
CA GLU A 121 15.77 8.86 7.28
C GLU A 121 16.12 9.98 8.30
N LYS A 122 16.82 9.62 9.39
CA LYS A 122 17.22 10.56 10.44
C LYS A 122 18.40 11.47 10.07
N SER A 123 19.16 11.16 9.02
CA SER A 123 20.41 11.87 8.70
C SER A 123 20.22 13.35 8.40
N LYS A 124 19.02 13.77 7.96
CA LYS A 124 18.73 15.11 7.40
C LYS A 124 19.66 15.54 6.25
N TYR A 125 20.55 14.67 5.80
CA TYR A 125 21.49 14.96 4.74
C TYR A 125 20.84 14.73 3.38
N GLU A 126 21.19 15.64 2.47
CA GLU A 126 20.92 15.58 1.05
C GLU A 126 21.95 14.60 0.43
N ILE A 127 21.49 13.53 -0.24
CA ILE A 127 22.38 12.44 -0.72
C ILE A 127 23.45 12.93 -1.71
N TYR A 128 23.14 13.87 -2.60
CA TYR A 128 24.07 14.30 -3.66
C TYR A 128 25.23 15.12 -3.09
N ARG A 129 24.96 16.25 -2.46
CA ARG A 129 25.95 17.20 -1.95
C ARG A 129 26.58 16.77 -0.64
N ARG A 130 25.76 16.38 0.35
CA ARG A 130 26.23 16.14 1.73
C ARG A 130 26.84 14.75 1.90
N VAL A 131 26.49 13.81 1.03
CA VAL A 131 27.07 12.46 1.02
C VAL A 131 27.98 12.26 -0.18
N LEU A 132 27.47 12.24 -1.41
CA LEU A 132 28.24 11.86 -2.61
C LEU A 132 29.39 12.83 -2.91
N VAL A 133 29.12 14.12 -3.16
CA VAL A 133 30.16 15.13 -3.46
C VAL A 133 31.21 15.20 -2.34
N LYS A 134 30.78 15.11 -1.08
CA LYS A 134 31.70 15.14 0.08
C LYS A 134 32.59 13.90 0.14
N LYS A 135 32.07 12.72 -0.21
CA LYS A 135 32.80 11.44 -0.16
C LYS A 135 33.66 11.20 -1.39
N LEU A 136 33.15 11.53 -2.58
CA LEU A 136 33.86 11.44 -3.86
C LEU A 136 34.96 12.51 -3.98
N LYS A 137 34.85 13.61 -3.23
CA LYS A 137 35.80 14.75 -3.23
C LYS A 137 35.95 15.46 -4.57
N THR A 138 35.06 15.21 -5.54
CA THR A 138 35.05 15.79 -6.89
C THR A 138 33.65 16.33 -7.23
N GLY A 139 33.53 17.10 -8.32
CA GLY A 139 32.26 17.51 -8.88
C GLY A 139 31.48 16.32 -9.46
N ILE A 140 30.20 16.51 -9.77
CA ILE A 140 29.35 15.49 -10.37
C ILE A 140 28.48 16.11 -11.48
N LYS A 141 28.23 15.34 -12.55
CA LYS A 141 27.16 15.59 -13.52
C LYS A 141 26.00 14.65 -13.23
N VAL A 142 24.78 15.17 -13.13
CA VAL A 142 23.62 14.42 -12.63
C VAL A 142 22.47 14.42 -13.63
N TRP A 143 22.00 13.22 -13.99
CA TRP A 143 20.72 12.97 -14.66
C TRP A 143 19.68 12.56 -13.62
N THR A 144 18.64 13.37 -13.47
CA THR A 144 17.61 13.21 -12.45
C THR A 144 16.48 14.19 -12.70
N THR A 145 15.26 13.80 -12.33
CA THR A 145 14.15 14.74 -12.14
C THR A 145 14.46 15.69 -10.98
N ARG A 146 13.83 16.88 -10.98
CA ARG A 146 14.21 18.01 -10.11
C ARG A 146 12.98 18.70 -9.54
N ASP A 147 13.13 19.25 -8.34
CA ASP A 147 12.19 20.25 -7.83
C ASP A 147 12.65 21.66 -8.22
N LYS A 148 11.79 22.67 -8.02
CA LYS A 148 12.15 24.08 -8.29
C LYS A 148 13.12 24.67 -7.25
N ILE A 149 13.56 23.88 -6.27
CA ILE A 149 14.28 24.37 -5.09
C ILE A 149 15.78 24.07 -5.19
N LEU A 150 16.16 22.83 -5.51
CA LEU A 150 17.54 22.43 -5.67
C LEU A 150 18.02 22.76 -7.09
N LYS A 151 18.97 23.69 -7.17
CA LYS A 151 19.62 24.11 -8.41
C LYS A 151 21.02 23.49 -8.53
N SER A 152 21.66 23.69 -9.68
CA SER A 152 23.10 23.47 -9.82
C SER A 152 23.84 24.22 -8.71
N ASP A 153 24.85 23.58 -8.13
CA ASP A 153 25.61 24.14 -7.00
C ASP A 153 27.08 24.27 -7.38
N CYS A 154 27.55 25.51 -7.56
CA CYS A 154 28.94 25.83 -7.83
C CYS A 154 29.62 26.55 -6.65
N ARG A 155 29.07 26.45 -5.45
CA ARG A 155 29.57 27.20 -4.27
C ARG A 155 30.92 26.74 -3.74
N ILE A 156 31.39 25.56 -4.15
CA ILE A 156 32.67 25.00 -3.69
C ILE A 156 33.55 24.80 -4.92
N LEU A 157 34.71 25.46 -4.94
CA LEU A 157 35.70 25.31 -6.00
C LEU A 157 36.00 23.81 -6.22
N ASN A 158 35.89 23.35 -7.47
CA ASN A 158 36.13 21.95 -7.88
C ASN A 158 35.22 20.88 -7.24
N ARG A 159 34.06 21.25 -6.68
CA ARG A 159 33.04 20.32 -6.15
C ARG A 159 31.63 20.75 -6.54
N ASN A 160 31.44 20.88 -7.85
CA ASN A 160 30.22 21.38 -8.43
C ASN A 160 29.19 20.28 -8.64
N ILE A 161 27.90 20.61 -8.54
CA ILE A 161 26.80 19.77 -9.03
C ILE A 161 26.32 20.37 -10.34
N LYS A 162 26.67 19.72 -11.44
CA LYS A 162 26.22 20.05 -12.79
C LYS A 162 25.05 19.14 -13.16
N LEU A 163 24.11 19.71 -13.90
CA LEU A 163 22.82 19.11 -14.15
C LEU A 163 22.67 18.84 -15.65
N VAL A 164 22.45 17.58 -16.03
CA VAL A 164 22.32 17.17 -17.45
C VAL A 164 20.98 17.66 -18.03
N THR A 165 20.99 18.27 -19.19
CA THR A 165 19.78 18.82 -19.82
C THR A 165 19.00 17.72 -20.54
N SER A 166 17.67 17.77 -20.41
CA SER A 166 16.75 16.96 -21.22
C SER A 166 16.53 17.63 -22.58
N PRO A 167 16.45 16.89 -23.70
CA PRO A 167 16.56 15.42 -23.80
C PRO A 167 18.02 14.93 -23.83
N ILE A 168 18.19 13.62 -23.62
CA ILE A 168 19.45 12.89 -23.85
C ILE A 168 19.25 11.86 -24.98
N THR A 169 20.35 11.38 -25.53
CA THR A 169 20.36 10.28 -26.51
C THR A 169 21.16 9.12 -25.95
N ILE A 170 20.57 7.92 -25.97
CA ILE A 170 21.19 6.66 -25.58
C ILE A 170 21.30 5.81 -26.83
N GLY A 171 22.51 5.75 -27.42
CA GLY A 171 22.70 5.12 -28.73
C GLY A 171 21.94 5.89 -29.82
N ASP A 172 20.95 5.25 -30.41
CA ASP A 172 20.03 5.77 -31.42
C ASP A 172 18.65 6.19 -30.85
N HIS A 173 18.42 6.04 -29.54
CA HIS A 173 17.14 6.32 -28.89
C HIS A 173 17.17 7.62 -28.08
N GLY A 174 16.16 8.47 -28.28
CA GLY A 174 15.95 9.67 -27.46
C GLY A 174 15.28 9.34 -26.12
N SER A 175 15.67 10.04 -25.07
CA SER A 175 15.09 9.92 -23.72
C SER A 175 14.95 11.30 -23.09
N SER A 176 13.93 11.48 -22.24
CA SER A 176 13.63 12.75 -21.58
C SER A 176 13.36 12.55 -20.09
N LEU A 177 13.45 13.62 -19.29
CA LEU A 177 13.15 13.55 -17.86
C LEU A 177 11.68 13.17 -17.55
N GLU A 178 10.77 13.30 -18.52
CA GLU A 178 9.36 12.91 -18.42
C GLU A 178 9.14 11.43 -18.75
N SER A 179 10.02 10.84 -19.56
CA SER A 179 9.93 9.46 -20.02
C SER A 179 10.94 8.53 -19.34
N ASP A 180 11.91 9.05 -18.60
CA ASP A 180 12.96 8.28 -17.94
C ASP A 180 12.91 8.43 -16.41
N VAL A 181 12.75 7.31 -15.71
CA VAL A 181 12.69 7.29 -14.24
C VAL A 181 14.05 7.01 -13.60
N SER A 182 15.11 6.84 -14.38
CA SER A 182 16.45 6.61 -13.87
C SER A 182 17.04 7.84 -13.19
N GLN A 183 17.83 7.61 -12.15
CA GLN A 183 18.65 8.66 -11.54
C GLN A 183 20.08 8.16 -11.46
N TRP A 184 20.98 8.87 -12.15
CA TRP A 184 22.38 8.52 -12.20
C TRP A 184 23.26 9.75 -12.23
N LEU A 185 24.52 9.56 -11.86
CA LEU A 185 25.52 10.61 -11.93
C LEU A 185 26.88 10.05 -12.30
N ILE A 186 27.73 10.94 -12.79
CA ILE A 186 29.15 10.66 -13.06
C ILE A 186 30.02 11.69 -12.37
N SER A 187 31.23 11.29 -11.98
CA SER A 187 32.25 12.21 -11.43
C SER A 187 32.77 13.20 -12.49
N ASP A 188 33.04 14.43 -12.10
CA ASP A 188 33.56 15.48 -12.99
C ASP A 188 34.65 16.32 -12.28
N PRO A 189 35.95 16.01 -12.48
CA PRO A 189 36.51 14.89 -13.25
C PRO A 189 36.48 13.54 -12.50
N GLY A 190 36.69 12.42 -13.19
CA GLY A 190 36.94 11.09 -12.61
C GLY A 190 36.43 9.94 -13.48
N ASN A 191 36.46 8.70 -12.95
CA ASN A 191 36.04 7.47 -13.64
C ASN A 191 34.86 6.77 -12.96
N LYS A 192 34.03 7.54 -12.23
CA LYS A 192 32.96 6.96 -11.39
C LYS A 192 31.61 7.20 -12.01
N PHE A 193 30.86 6.13 -12.16
CA PHE A 193 29.43 6.15 -12.46
C PHE A 193 28.67 5.73 -11.21
N CYS A 194 27.54 6.38 -10.90
CA CYS A 194 26.70 6.01 -9.77
C CYS A 194 25.22 5.99 -10.15
N ALA A 195 24.54 4.90 -9.78
CA ALA A 195 23.08 4.84 -9.74
C ALA A 195 22.58 5.31 -8.36
N VAL A 196 21.57 6.17 -8.34
CA VAL A 196 20.95 6.71 -7.12
C VAL A 196 19.47 6.33 -7.12
N ASP A 197 18.89 6.03 -5.97
CA ASP A 197 17.48 5.63 -5.87
C ASP A 197 16.51 6.77 -5.52
N LYS A 198 17.03 8.00 -5.39
CA LYS A 198 16.25 9.19 -5.08
C LYS A 198 16.59 10.33 -6.03
N PRO A 199 15.58 11.08 -6.50
CA PRO A 199 15.81 12.23 -7.34
C PRO A 199 16.45 13.37 -6.56
N TYR A 200 17.04 14.33 -7.29
CA TYR A 200 17.60 15.56 -6.72
C TYR A 200 16.51 16.55 -6.32
N HIS A 201 15.73 16.17 -5.32
CA HIS A 201 14.68 16.97 -4.70
C HIS A 201 15.06 17.32 -3.25
N LYS A 202 14.52 18.41 -2.70
CA LYS A 202 14.71 18.77 -1.29
C LYS A 202 13.99 17.80 -0.36
N SER A 203 12.89 17.20 -0.81
CA SER A 203 12.12 16.19 -0.07
C SER A 203 12.98 15.02 0.39
N GLN A 204 13.91 14.53 -0.45
CA GLN A 204 14.73 13.36 -0.09
C GLN A 204 15.62 13.56 1.14
N THR A 205 15.86 14.79 1.60
CA THR A 205 16.57 15.03 2.87
C THR A 205 15.89 14.35 4.07
N LYS A 206 14.59 14.06 3.98
CA LYS A 206 13.78 13.38 5.00
C LYS A 206 13.54 11.90 4.71
N GLU A 207 14.05 11.38 3.60
CA GLU A 207 13.86 9.98 3.19
C GLU A 207 15.19 9.21 3.33
N PRO A 208 15.20 7.89 3.51
CA PRO A 208 16.41 7.12 3.29
C PRO A 208 16.81 7.14 1.80
N ALA A 209 18.10 7.03 1.52
CA ALA A 209 18.60 6.96 0.14
C ALA A 209 19.90 6.16 0.07
N ILE A 210 20.17 5.59 -1.09
CA ILE A 210 21.39 4.81 -1.34
C ILE A 210 21.82 4.95 -2.80
N ALA A 211 23.12 5.14 -2.97
CA ALA A 211 23.79 5.25 -4.24
C ALA A 211 24.83 4.14 -4.38
N VAL A 212 24.88 3.52 -5.56
CA VAL A 212 25.82 2.45 -5.90
C VAL A 212 26.74 2.98 -6.99
N CYS A 213 28.01 3.13 -6.65
CA CYS A 213 29.02 3.73 -7.50
C CYS A 213 30.02 2.68 -7.99
N ILE A 214 30.23 2.63 -9.30
CA ILE A 214 31.16 1.75 -10.00
C ILE A 214 32.36 2.58 -10.45
N ASP A 215 33.57 2.07 -10.19
CA ASP A 215 34.82 2.69 -10.62
C ASP A 215 35.31 2.01 -11.91
N ASP A 216 34.79 2.45 -13.05
CA ASP A 216 35.09 1.89 -14.36
C ASP A 216 35.14 2.99 -15.42
N ALA A 217 36.28 3.11 -16.09
CA ALA A 217 36.51 4.16 -17.09
C ALA A 217 35.65 4.00 -18.34
N THR A 218 35.32 2.77 -18.73
CA THR A 218 34.50 2.48 -19.91
C THR A 218 33.06 2.87 -19.67
N ILE A 219 32.46 2.40 -18.57
CA ILE A 219 31.09 2.76 -18.16
C ILE A 219 31.00 4.28 -17.97
N PHE A 220 31.96 4.88 -17.27
CA PHE A 220 32.04 6.33 -17.14
C PHE A 220 32.06 7.04 -18.50
N GLY A 221 32.87 6.57 -19.45
CA GLY A 221 32.99 7.13 -20.79
C GLY A 221 31.65 7.18 -21.53
N HIS A 222 30.89 6.09 -21.50
CA HIS A 222 29.55 6.04 -22.12
C HIS A 222 28.59 7.07 -21.50
N PHE A 223 28.47 7.12 -20.17
CA PHE A 223 27.58 8.07 -19.51
C PHE A 223 28.05 9.52 -19.63
N ASN A 224 29.35 9.76 -19.78
CA ASN A 224 29.89 11.10 -20.04
C ASN A 224 29.56 11.61 -21.45
N LEU A 225 29.45 10.72 -22.45
CA LEU A 225 28.94 11.06 -23.78
C LEU A 225 27.46 11.40 -23.75
N ILE A 226 26.65 10.62 -23.01
CA ILE A 226 25.21 10.88 -22.84
C ILE A 226 24.98 12.24 -22.12
N GLY A 227 25.78 12.53 -21.08
CA GLY A 227 25.63 13.71 -20.23
C GLY A 227 26.34 14.98 -20.71
N GLN A 228 26.58 15.16 -22.01
CA GLN A 228 27.32 16.32 -22.54
C GLN A 228 26.54 17.63 -22.43
N ASN A 229 25.22 17.59 -22.63
CA ASN A 229 24.36 18.78 -22.55
C ASN A 229 24.09 19.13 -21.08
N LEU A 230 24.45 20.34 -20.66
CA LEU A 230 24.27 20.83 -19.27
C LEU A 230 23.35 22.04 -19.21
N SER A 231 22.58 22.17 -18.13
CA SER A 231 21.64 23.26 -17.99
C SER A 231 22.37 24.53 -17.56
N PHE A 232 22.38 25.56 -18.42
CA PHE A 232 22.87 26.90 -18.08
C PHE A 232 21.74 27.73 -17.47
N PHE A 233 21.97 28.39 -16.33
CA PHE A 233 21.16 29.54 -15.92
C PHE A 233 22.01 30.67 -15.34
N THR A 234 21.80 31.82 -15.97
CA THR A 234 22.26 33.18 -15.77
C THR A 234 22.07 33.67 -14.33
N PHE A 235 23.12 34.20 -13.68
CA PHE A 235 23.01 35.24 -12.63
C PHE A 235 24.35 36.03 -12.52
N TYR A 236 24.28 37.32 -12.84
CA TYR A 236 25.25 38.41 -12.62
C TYR A 236 26.70 38.31 -13.18
N ARG A 237 26.91 39.12 -14.23
CA ARG A 237 28.08 39.93 -14.57
C ARG A 237 29.14 40.02 -13.45
N LEU A 238 30.26 39.31 -13.62
CA LEU A 238 31.59 39.81 -13.30
C LEU A 238 32.60 39.15 -14.26
N HIS A 239 33.44 39.98 -14.85
CA HIS A 239 34.34 39.73 -15.97
C HIS A 239 34.97 38.32 -16.12
N CYS A 240 34.79 37.75 -17.31
CA CYS A 240 35.89 37.36 -18.19
C CYS A 240 35.43 37.52 -19.66
N CYS A 241 36.06 38.47 -20.38
CA CYS A 241 35.95 38.64 -21.84
C CYS A 241 36.55 37.40 -22.55
N THR A 242 36.07 36.96 -23.71
CA THR A 242 36.20 37.50 -25.08
C THR A 242 35.32 36.60 -25.98
N SER A 243 34.67 36.94 -27.11
CA SER A 243 34.58 38.10 -28.02
C SER A 243 33.47 37.79 -29.06
N GLY A 244 32.61 38.77 -29.44
CA GLY A 244 31.84 38.77 -30.71
C GLY A 244 30.30 38.71 -30.64
N PRO A 245 29.53 39.65 -31.24
CA PRO A 245 28.08 39.77 -31.10
C PRO A 245 27.27 39.24 -32.31
N GLY A 246 26.04 38.77 -32.06
CA GLY A 246 25.04 38.47 -33.11
C GLY A 246 23.65 38.14 -32.55
N HIS A 247 22.69 39.02 -32.84
CA HIS A 247 21.19 38.99 -32.82
C HIS A 247 20.39 37.78 -32.25
N CYS A 248 19.44 38.04 -31.33
CA CYS A 248 17.94 38.08 -31.47
C CYS A 248 17.31 36.66 -31.55
N GLU A 249 16.15 36.30 -30.98
CA GLU A 249 14.91 37.01 -30.66
C GLU A 249 14.06 36.10 -29.75
N THR A 250 13.23 36.68 -28.88
CA THR A 250 12.22 35.99 -28.07
C THR A 250 10.88 36.04 -28.78
N ASP A 251 10.14 34.93 -28.90
CA ASP A 251 8.69 35.02 -28.76
C ASP A 251 7.95 33.73 -28.39
N THR A 252 6.78 33.94 -27.81
CA THR A 252 5.87 33.00 -27.14
C THR A 252 4.62 32.81 -28.00
N GLN A 253 4.01 31.62 -28.11
CA GLN A 253 2.56 31.36 -27.88
C GLN A 253 2.00 30.04 -28.44
N ARG A 254 0.99 29.58 -27.69
CA ARG A 254 -0.07 28.56 -27.91
C ARG A 254 -0.81 28.65 -29.25
N ILE A 255 -1.28 27.49 -29.72
CA ILE A 255 -2.54 27.37 -30.49
C ILE A 255 -3.35 26.19 -29.94
N ALA A 256 -4.65 26.42 -29.75
CA ALA A 256 -5.69 25.45 -29.44
C ALA A 256 -6.91 25.69 -30.37
N SER A 257 -7.78 24.67 -30.47
CA SER A 257 -9.09 24.63 -31.18
C SER A 257 -9.03 24.35 -32.69
N HIS A 258 -10.02 23.75 -33.37
CA HIS A 258 -11.13 22.81 -33.12
C HIS A 258 -11.64 22.44 -34.54
N ASN A 259 -12.13 21.22 -34.80
CA ASN A 259 -13.37 21.01 -35.58
C ASN A 259 -13.89 19.56 -35.62
N MET A 260 -15.22 19.46 -35.59
CA MET A 260 -16.06 18.26 -35.49
C MET A 260 -17.12 18.30 -36.60
N HIS A 261 -17.44 17.14 -37.20
CA HIS A 261 -18.78 16.61 -37.58
C HIS A 261 -18.59 15.48 -38.63
N LEU A 262 -18.86 14.21 -38.32
CA LEU A 262 -20.15 13.47 -38.21
C LEU A 262 -20.61 12.91 -39.57
N TRP A 263 -20.82 11.58 -39.65
CA TRP A 263 -22.03 10.93 -40.20
C TRP A 263 -22.09 9.42 -39.85
N CYS A 264 -23.31 9.01 -39.48
CA CYS A 264 -23.91 7.72 -39.07
C CYS A 264 -23.88 6.63 -40.18
N VAL A 265 -24.24 5.33 -40.07
CA VAL A 265 -24.79 4.36 -39.09
C VAL A 265 -24.70 2.97 -39.78
N PHE A 266 -24.59 1.84 -39.06
CA PHE A 266 -25.41 0.64 -39.28
C PHE A 266 -25.29 -0.34 -38.10
N ILE A 267 -26.45 -0.78 -37.62
CA ILE A 267 -26.69 -1.69 -36.49
C ILE A 267 -26.53 -3.14 -36.95
N LEU A 268 -25.84 -3.96 -36.15
CA LEU A 268 -26.10 -5.41 -36.12
C LEU A 268 -26.21 -5.87 -34.67
N PHE A 269 -27.44 -6.20 -34.26
CA PHE A 269 -27.72 -6.89 -33.01
C PHE A 269 -27.17 -8.33 -33.12
N ILE A 270 -26.09 -8.61 -32.41
CA ILE A 270 -25.74 -9.98 -31.99
C ILE A 270 -25.89 -10.02 -30.49
N SER A 271 -26.84 -10.81 -30.01
CA SER A 271 -27.03 -11.16 -28.60
C SER A 271 -25.83 -11.97 -28.12
N LEU A 272 -24.76 -11.30 -27.73
CA LEU A 272 -23.65 -11.88 -26.97
C LEU A 272 -23.98 -11.81 -25.47
N PRO A 273 -23.65 -12.83 -24.67
CA PRO A 273 -23.88 -12.81 -23.23
C PRO A 273 -23.18 -11.59 -22.63
N LYS A 274 -23.89 -10.80 -21.82
CA LYS A 274 -23.33 -9.62 -21.13
C LYS A 274 -21.98 -10.00 -20.50
N PRO A 275 -20.84 -9.46 -20.96
CA PRO A 275 -19.63 -9.55 -20.17
C PRO A 275 -19.94 -8.83 -18.87
N SER A 276 -19.80 -9.54 -17.76
CA SER A 276 -19.90 -8.96 -16.43
C SER A 276 -18.98 -7.74 -16.36
N THR A 277 -19.54 -6.53 -16.40
CA THR A 277 -18.81 -5.30 -16.07
C THR A 277 -18.40 -5.42 -14.62
N ALA A 278 -17.16 -5.82 -14.39
CA ALA A 278 -16.71 -6.07 -13.05
C ALA A 278 -16.62 -4.73 -12.28
N THR A 279 -16.72 -4.78 -10.96
CA THR A 279 -17.17 -3.66 -10.11
C THR A 279 -16.14 -3.24 -9.07
N SER A 280 -16.07 -1.94 -8.76
CA SER A 280 -15.33 -1.41 -7.60
C SER A 280 -16.21 -1.23 -6.36
N LYS A 281 -17.47 -1.68 -6.39
CA LYS A 281 -18.43 -1.55 -5.29
C LYS A 281 -18.72 -2.89 -4.63
N CYS A 282 -19.20 -2.85 -3.39
CA CYS A 282 -19.67 -4.04 -2.71
C CYS A 282 -20.90 -4.64 -3.40
N GLN A 283 -21.07 -5.95 -3.25
CA GLN A 283 -22.11 -6.71 -3.93
C GLN A 283 -23.05 -7.37 -2.91
N ASN A 284 -24.29 -7.61 -3.34
CA ASN A 284 -25.28 -8.33 -2.54
C ASN A 284 -24.84 -9.78 -2.27
N LEU A 285 -25.60 -10.49 -1.43
CA LEU A 285 -25.29 -11.85 -0.98
C LEU A 285 -24.96 -12.82 -2.13
N ALA A 286 -25.67 -12.73 -3.25
CA ALA A 286 -25.53 -13.61 -4.41
C ALA A 286 -24.48 -13.13 -5.43
N GLY A 287 -23.89 -11.95 -5.25
CA GLY A 287 -22.95 -11.35 -6.21
C GLY A 287 -23.60 -10.89 -7.53
N GLY A 288 -24.92 -10.66 -7.53
CA GLY A 288 -25.70 -10.37 -8.74
C GLY A 288 -26.10 -8.90 -8.92
N ALA A 289 -25.93 -8.07 -7.88
CA ALA A 289 -26.22 -6.63 -7.95
C ALA A 289 -25.37 -5.84 -6.93
N GLU A 290 -25.13 -4.57 -7.23
CA GLU A 290 -24.48 -3.64 -6.31
C GLU A 290 -25.25 -3.54 -4.98
N ALA A 291 -24.49 -3.42 -3.90
CA ALA A 291 -24.96 -3.27 -2.52
C ALA A 291 -25.82 -2.01 -2.29
N ASP A 292 -25.71 -1.02 -3.18
CA ASP A 292 -26.38 0.28 -3.12
C ASP A 292 -27.10 0.54 -4.45
N TRP A 293 -28.44 0.44 -4.50
CA TRP A 293 -29.23 1.02 -5.58
C TRP A 293 -30.56 1.61 -5.11
N PHE A 294 -31.04 2.61 -5.85
CA PHE A 294 -32.24 3.43 -5.65
C PHE A 294 -33.25 3.19 -6.79
N SER A 295 -34.55 3.37 -6.52
CA SER A 295 -35.59 3.56 -7.54
C SER A 295 -36.29 4.90 -7.29
N GLU A 296 -36.31 5.78 -8.30
CA GLU A 296 -37.11 7.00 -8.28
C GLU A 296 -38.55 6.65 -8.73
N GLU A 297 -39.56 6.91 -7.89
CA GLU A 297 -40.97 6.93 -8.33
C GLU A 297 -41.28 8.34 -8.87
N PHE A 298 -41.49 8.45 -10.19
CA PHE A 298 -42.06 9.64 -10.80
C PHE A 298 -43.59 9.51 -10.78
N TRP A 299 -44.28 10.37 -10.02
CA TRP A 299 -45.73 10.49 -10.08
C TRP A 299 -46.12 11.16 -11.41
N ALA A 300 -46.72 10.42 -12.33
CA ALA A 300 -47.50 11.00 -13.41
C ALA A 300 -48.99 10.88 -13.02
N GLU A 301 -49.63 12.02 -12.78
CA GLU A 301 -51.08 12.16 -12.74
C GLU A 301 -51.67 11.65 -14.06
N ILE A 302 -52.46 10.57 -14.00
CA ILE A 302 -53.50 10.31 -15.00
C ILE A 302 -54.79 10.00 -14.22
N GLU A 303 -55.73 10.93 -14.35
CA GLU A 303 -57.12 10.75 -13.96
C GLU A 303 -57.74 9.60 -14.77
N ASN A 304 -58.45 8.72 -14.06
CA ASN A 304 -59.59 7.95 -14.56
C ASN A 304 -59.34 6.93 -15.69
N GLU A 305 -59.23 5.64 -15.36
CA GLU A 305 -60.19 4.62 -15.80
C GLU A 305 -59.81 3.23 -15.25
N SER A 306 -60.85 2.46 -15.00
CA SER A 306 -60.90 1.24 -14.22
C SER A 306 -60.23 0.02 -14.87
N GLN A 307 -59.57 -0.77 -14.03
CA GLN A 307 -59.21 -2.20 -14.16
C GLN A 307 -57.90 -2.60 -14.87
N VAL A 308 -56.80 -2.65 -14.09
CA VAL A 308 -55.81 -3.76 -14.08
C VAL A 308 -55.19 -3.83 -12.67
N PRO A 309 -55.05 -5.00 -12.00
CA PRO A 309 -54.32 -5.06 -10.74
C PRO A 309 -52.82 -4.89 -11.01
N LEU A 310 -52.31 -3.69 -10.73
CA LEU A 310 -50.88 -3.41 -10.70
C LEU A 310 -50.23 -4.27 -9.61
N LEU A 311 -49.34 -5.17 -10.02
CA LEU A 311 -48.35 -5.76 -9.13
C LEU A 311 -47.43 -4.63 -8.66
N SER A 312 -47.73 -4.08 -7.49
CA SER A 312 -46.75 -3.30 -6.73
C SER A 312 -45.66 -4.27 -6.27
N MET A 313 -44.59 -4.40 -7.05
CA MET A 313 -43.31 -4.91 -6.53
C MET A 313 -42.53 -3.72 -5.98
N ALA A 314 -42.89 -3.29 -4.76
CA ALA A 314 -41.99 -2.50 -3.94
C ALA A 314 -40.82 -3.40 -3.51
N MET A 315 -39.78 -3.50 -4.34
CA MET A 315 -38.55 -4.21 -3.98
C MET A 315 -37.61 -3.26 -3.26
N GLN A 316 -37.80 -3.13 -1.94
CA GLN A 316 -36.86 -2.43 -1.06
C GLN A 316 -35.64 -3.30 -0.77
N VAL A 317 -34.47 -2.91 -1.27
CA VAL A 317 -33.19 -3.62 -1.07
C VAL A 317 -32.12 -2.62 -0.64
N PHE A 318 -31.74 -2.65 0.64
CA PHE A 318 -30.66 -1.83 1.21
C PHE A 318 -29.52 -2.75 1.68
N LEU A 319 -28.42 -3.07 0.97
CA LEU A 319 -27.57 -4.20 1.43
C LEU A 319 -26.05 -4.01 1.32
N LYS A 320 -25.39 -3.69 2.44
CA LYS A 320 -23.95 -3.96 2.71
C LYS A 320 -23.71 -5.40 3.16
N ALA A 321 -22.55 -5.98 2.81
CA ALA A 321 -22.22 -7.37 3.14
C ALA A 321 -21.25 -7.46 4.33
N MET A 322 -21.68 -8.12 5.41
CA MET A 322 -20.78 -8.68 6.41
C MET A 322 -20.97 -10.19 6.45
N SER A 323 -19.85 -10.91 6.46
CA SER A 323 -19.86 -12.37 6.59
C SER A 323 -18.97 -12.83 7.72
N LEU A 324 -19.50 -13.76 8.49
CA LEU A 324 -18.79 -14.56 9.47
C LEU A 324 -18.77 -15.99 8.94
N ASN A 325 -17.59 -16.55 8.70
CA ASN A 325 -17.49 -17.98 8.46
C ASN A 325 -17.46 -18.71 9.80
N ALA A 326 -18.19 -19.81 9.93
CA ALA A 326 -18.05 -20.70 11.08
C ALA A 326 -16.88 -21.68 10.82
N PRO A 327 -16.13 -22.08 11.84
CA PRO A 327 -15.01 -23.01 11.67
C PRO A 327 -15.44 -24.33 11.00
N GLY A 328 -14.65 -24.78 10.01
CA GLY A 328 -14.87 -26.05 9.32
C GLY A 328 -16.04 -26.04 8.32
N GLN A 329 -16.63 -24.88 8.04
CA GLN A 329 -17.67 -24.72 7.03
C GLN A 329 -17.09 -24.03 5.78
N ASN A 330 -17.39 -24.61 4.61
CA ASN A 330 -17.08 -23.96 3.34
C ASN A 330 -18.06 -22.82 3.04
N MET A 331 -19.25 -22.83 3.62
CA MET A 331 -20.26 -21.78 3.45
C MET A 331 -20.18 -20.78 4.59
N GLY A 332 -20.01 -19.50 4.23
CA GLY A 332 -20.11 -18.41 5.18
C GLY A 332 -21.55 -18.19 5.63
N LYS A 333 -21.69 -17.50 6.75
CA LYS A 333 -22.94 -16.88 7.17
C LYS A 333 -22.82 -15.40 6.92
N ALA A 334 -23.78 -14.81 6.23
CA ALA A 334 -23.80 -13.37 5.99
C ALA A 334 -25.17 -12.81 6.31
N PHE A 335 -25.19 -11.51 6.53
CA PHE A 335 -26.42 -10.77 6.64
C PHE A 335 -26.22 -9.40 5.99
N THR A 336 -27.34 -8.80 5.65
CA THR A 336 -27.40 -7.58 4.86
C THR A 336 -28.38 -6.59 5.51
N GLN A 337 -28.13 -5.29 5.37
CA GLN A 337 -28.90 -4.23 6.05
C GLN A 337 -30.42 -4.31 5.70
N GLY A 338 -31.34 -4.04 6.64
CA GLY A 338 -32.79 -4.05 6.34
C GLY A 338 -33.47 -5.42 6.17
N ASN A 339 -32.75 -6.54 6.09
CA ASN A 339 -33.36 -7.87 6.27
C ASN A 339 -33.18 -8.32 7.72
N ALA A 340 -34.20 -8.04 8.54
CA ALA A 340 -34.30 -8.51 9.93
C ALA A 340 -34.52 -10.04 10.05
N GLY A 341 -34.41 -10.80 8.94
CA GLY A 341 -34.34 -12.26 8.93
C GLY A 341 -32.96 -12.79 9.35
N ALA A 342 -32.93 -14.03 9.83
CA ALA A 342 -31.76 -14.72 10.40
C ALA A 342 -30.51 -14.72 9.49
N TRP A 343 -29.34 -15.06 10.06
CA TRP A 343 -28.10 -15.35 9.33
C TRP A 343 -28.36 -16.20 8.07
N GLN A 344 -27.95 -15.72 6.91
CA GLN A 344 -28.17 -16.37 5.61
C GLN A 344 -26.91 -17.11 5.17
N ASN A 345 -27.09 -18.26 4.53
CA ASN A 345 -25.97 -18.99 3.94
C ASN A 345 -25.44 -18.22 2.72
N THR A 346 -24.12 -18.05 2.63
CA THR A 346 -23.46 -17.62 1.38
C THR A 346 -23.18 -18.84 0.51
N ALA A 347 -22.88 -18.62 -0.78
CA ALA A 347 -22.15 -19.67 -1.52
C ALA A 347 -20.79 -19.94 -0.87
N ALA A 348 -20.17 -21.07 -1.23
CA ALA A 348 -18.92 -21.48 -0.62
C ALA A 348 -17.81 -20.44 -0.83
N VAL A 349 -17.07 -20.12 0.23
CA VAL A 349 -15.96 -19.15 0.22
C VAL A 349 -14.80 -19.57 -0.66
N THR A 350 -14.81 -20.80 -1.20
CA THR A 350 -13.83 -21.30 -2.16
C THR A 350 -14.19 -20.99 -3.61
N MET A 351 -15.42 -20.54 -3.88
CA MET A 351 -15.91 -20.23 -5.23
C MET A 351 -15.91 -18.73 -5.47
N VAL A 352 -15.48 -18.27 -6.65
CA VAL A 352 -15.57 -16.83 -7.02
C VAL A 352 -17.02 -16.39 -7.21
N GLY A 353 -17.79 -17.22 -7.89
CA GLY A 353 -19.18 -16.92 -8.27
C GLY A 353 -20.18 -17.22 -7.16
N GLY A 354 -21.28 -16.47 -7.14
CA GLY A 354 -22.43 -16.75 -6.28
C GLY A 354 -22.30 -16.25 -4.84
N HIS A 355 -21.24 -15.52 -4.49
CA HIS A 355 -21.16 -14.83 -3.20
C HIS A 355 -20.57 -13.41 -3.30
N SER A 356 -20.96 -12.55 -2.35
CA SER A 356 -20.64 -11.11 -2.33
C SER A 356 -19.15 -10.77 -2.43
N PHE A 357 -18.29 -11.50 -1.72
CA PHE A 357 -16.86 -11.18 -1.63
C PHE A 357 -16.06 -11.65 -2.83
N GLY A 358 -16.38 -12.81 -3.41
CA GLY A 358 -15.74 -13.28 -4.64
C GLY A 358 -15.99 -12.31 -5.78
N LYS A 359 -17.24 -11.83 -5.88
CA LYS A 359 -17.64 -10.80 -6.86
C LYS A 359 -16.94 -9.46 -6.64
N ALA A 360 -16.91 -8.96 -5.40
CA ALA A 360 -16.26 -7.69 -5.08
C ALA A 360 -14.73 -7.71 -5.32
N LEU A 361 -14.12 -8.89 -5.38
CA LEU A 361 -12.68 -9.07 -5.57
C LEU A 361 -12.29 -9.41 -7.01
N GLU A 362 -13.20 -9.45 -7.98
CA GLU A 362 -12.91 -9.84 -9.38
C GLU A 362 -11.71 -9.08 -9.97
N HIS A 363 -11.60 -7.79 -9.67
CA HIS A 363 -10.50 -6.91 -10.13
C HIS A 363 -9.25 -6.95 -9.26
N VAL A 364 -9.37 -7.54 -8.07
CA VAL A 364 -8.25 -7.78 -7.19
C VAL A 364 -7.55 -9.06 -7.59
N ILE A 365 -8.28 -10.04 -8.11
CA ILE A 365 -7.77 -11.36 -8.50
C ILE A 365 -7.35 -11.44 -9.97
N ALA A 366 -7.84 -10.55 -10.83
CA ALA A 366 -7.51 -10.51 -12.25
C ALA A 366 -7.17 -9.08 -12.68
N VAL A 367 -6.35 -8.96 -13.74
CA VAL A 367 -5.97 -7.65 -14.29
C VAL A 367 -7.18 -7.02 -14.95
N GLU A 368 -7.51 -5.81 -14.50
CA GLU A 368 -8.50 -4.95 -15.13
C GLU A 368 -7.93 -3.56 -15.39
N GLN A 369 -8.28 -2.97 -16.53
CA GLN A 369 -7.74 -1.67 -16.94
C GLN A 369 -8.33 -0.52 -16.11
N THR A 370 -9.61 -0.59 -15.77
CA THR A 370 -10.37 0.53 -15.17
C THR A 370 -10.27 0.61 -13.65
N ASN A 371 -10.29 -0.52 -12.94
CA ASN A 371 -10.28 -0.55 -11.48
C ASN A 371 -8.86 -0.66 -10.92
N LYS A 372 -8.60 -0.01 -9.78
CA LYS A 372 -7.29 0.11 -9.14
C LYS A 372 -7.45 -0.11 -7.64
N PHE A 373 -6.45 -0.67 -6.99
CA PHE A 373 -6.52 -1.06 -5.59
C PHE A 373 -5.18 -1.06 -4.85
N ILE A 374 -5.29 -0.90 -3.53
CA ILE A 374 -4.24 -1.20 -2.56
C ILE A 374 -4.67 -2.44 -1.78
N ALA A 375 -3.81 -3.45 -1.72
CA ALA A 375 -4.01 -4.61 -0.88
C ALA A 375 -3.00 -4.62 0.27
N TYR A 376 -3.49 -4.87 1.48
CA TYR A 376 -2.69 -4.90 2.69
C TYR A 376 -3.02 -6.10 3.55
N ASN A 377 -2.00 -6.76 4.10
CA ASN A 377 -2.16 -7.93 4.96
C ASN A 377 -0.87 -8.14 5.76
N ASN A 378 -0.99 -8.45 7.06
CA ASN A 378 0.17 -8.77 7.88
C ASN A 378 0.76 -10.15 7.61
N VAL A 379 0.02 -11.03 6.93
CA VAL A 379 0.49 -12.29 6.35
C VAL A 379 0.04 -12.29 4.90
N PRO A 380 0.74 -11.62 3.97
CA PRO A 380 0.34 -11.59 2.57
C PRO A 380 0.50 -12.98 1.93
N PRO A 381 -0.25 -13.27 0.85
CA PRO A 381 -0.03 -14.49 0.07
C PRO A 381 1.37 -14.52 -0.53
N ASP A 382 1.97 -15.70 -0.54
CA ASP A 382 3.26 -16.00 -1.19
C ASP A 382 4.44 -15.14 -0.67
N ILE A 383 4.29 -14.48 0.48
CA ILE A 383 5.33 -13.69 1.15
C ILE A 383 5.66 -14.37 2.50
N PRO A 384 6.76 -15.13 2.59
CA PRO A 384 7.16 -15.77 3.83
C PRO A 384 7.73 -14.75 4.82
N LYS A 385 7.36 -14.90 6.10
CA LYS A 385 7.90 -14.13 7.25
C LYS A 385 7.91 -12.59 7.08
N PRO A 386 6.79 -11.95 6.66
CA PRO A 386 6.70 -10.50 6.53
C PRO A 386 6.93 -9.80 7.88
N LYS A 387 7.69 -8.70 7.90
CA LYS A 387 7.95 -7.95 9.14
C LYS A 387 7.01 -6.78 9.28
N THR A 388 5.96 -7.01 10.06
CA THR A 388 5.04 -5.95 10.47
C THR A 388 4.57 -6.19 11.90
N LYS A 389 4.27 -5.09 12.61
CA LYS A 389 3.59 -5.14 13.91
C LYS A 389 2.09 -4.91 13.78
N SER A 390 1.62 -4.52 12.60
CA SER A 390 0.19 -4.36 12.32
C SER A 390 -0.45 -5.71 12.09
N ASN A 391 -1.72 -5.85 12.47
CA ASN A 391 -2.54 -7.01 12.14
C ASN A 391 -3.62 -6.68 11.11
N SER A 392 -3.67 -5.43 10.65
CA SER A 392 -4.65 -4.94 9.68
C SER A 392 -4.55 -5.71 8.37
N LYS A 393 -5.69 -6.16 7.85
CA LYS A 393 -5.83 -6.79 6.54
C LYS A 393 -7.04 -6.24 5.79
N GLY A 394 -6.94 -6.14 4.47
CA GLY A 394 -8.00 -5.60 3.64
C GLY A 394 -7.57 -5.16 2.27
N VAL A 395 -8.52 -4.60 1.54
CA VAL A 395 -8.34 -4.06 0.20
C VAL A 395 -9.08 -2.73 0.09
N LEU A 396 -8.42 -1.71 -0.42
CA LEU A 396 -9.02 -0.42 -0.76
C LEU A 396 -9.03 -0.31 -2.28
N MET A 397 -10.22 -0.19 -2.88
CA MET A 397 -10.44 -0.22 -4.32
C MET A 397 -11.11 1.06 -4.79
N MET A 398 -10.78 1.49 -6.01
CA MET A 398 -11.38 2.65 -6.67
C MET A 398 -11.42 2.44 -8.19
N ASN A 399 -12.34 3.11 -8.86
CA ASN A 399 -12.30 3.30 -10.30
C ASN A 399 -12.03 4.78 -10.60
N PRO A 400 -10.81 5.17 -11.01
CA PRO A 400 -10.48 6.57 -11.30
C PRO A 400 -11.32 7.20 -12.43
N GLN A 401 -12.03 6.40 -13.23
CA GLN A 401 -12.87 6.87 -14.33
C GLN A 401 -14.35 6.99 -13.94
N GLY A 402 -14.76 6.44 -12.79
CA GLY A 402 -16.16 6.37 -12.36
C GLY A 402 -16.40 7.18 -11.10
N ALA A 403 -17.37 8.10 -11.12
CA ALA A 403 -17.71 8.89 -9.93
C ALA A 403 -18.21 8.00 -8.77
N ASP A 404 -17.68 8.23 -7.56
CA ASP A 404 -18.04 7.52 -6.33
C ASP A 404 -17.99 5.99 -6.43
N ALA A 405 -17.07 5.48 -7.25
CA ALA A 405 -16.91 4.07 -7.53
C ALA A 405 -15.73 3.51 -6.72
N ALA A 406 -15.90 3.42 -5.40
CA ALA A 406 -14.89 2.90 -4.50
C ALA A 406 -15.47 1.97 -3.43
N ALA A 407 -14.64 1.02 -2.97
CA ALA A 407 -14.98 0.14 -1.87
C ALA A 407 -13.78 -0.15 -0.98
N TRP A 408 -14.07 -0.39 0.29
CA TRP A 408 -13.10 -0.77 1.30
C TRP A 408 -13.52 -2.08 1.96
N ILE A 409 -12.68 -3.09 1.81
CA ILE A 409 -12.84 -4.42 2.40
C ILE A 409 -11.90 -4.54 3.59
N VAL A 410 -12.43 -4.97 4.74
CA VAL A 410 -11.67 -5.33 5.94
C VAL A 410 -11.92 -6.80 6.24
N HIS A 411 -10.86 -7.57 6.50
CA HIS A 411 -10.99 -9.00 6.79
C HIS A 411 -9.95 -9.52 7.78
N THR A 412 -10.11 -10.76 8.21
CA THR A 412 -9.21 -11.44 9.17
C THR A 412 -8.33 -12.53 8.54
N VAL A 413 -8.58 -12.89 7.27
CA VAL A 413 -7.91 -14.02 6.59
C VAL A 413 -6.42 -13.75 6.26
N PRO A 414 -5.46 -14.51 6.82
CA PRO A 414 -4.06 -14.48 6.38
C PRO A 414 -3.92 -15.14 5.00
N GLY A 415 -2.93 -14.75 4.21
CA GLY A 415 -2.68 -15.33 2.87
C GLY A 415 -3.68 -14.90 1.79
N PHE A 416 -4.48 -13.87 2.03
CA PHE A 416 -5.59 -13.47 1.14
C PHE A 416 -5.68 -11.93 0.99
N PRO A 417 -6.19 -11.40 -0.14
CA PRO A 417 -6.38 -12.07 -1.44
C PRO A 417 -5.07 -12.17 -2.26
N LYS A 418 -5.01 -13.08 -3.23
CA LYS A 418 -3.88 -13.15 -4.17
C LYS A 418 -4.02 -12.09 -5.26
N ALA A 419 -3.37 -10.94 -5.06
CA ALA A 419 -3.43 -9.80 -5.99
C ALA A 419 -2.99 -10.20 -7.41
N LEU A 420 -3.91 -10.09 -8.38
CA LEU A 420 -3.77 -10.35 -9.80
C LEU A 420 -3.34 -11.80 -10.15
N ARG A 421 -3.65 -12.77 -9.29
CA ARG A 421 -3.19 -14.17 -9.43
C ARG A 421 -4.32 -15.20 -9.29
N GLY A 422 -5.55 -14.80 -9.60
CA GLY A 422 -6.73 -15.62 -9.45
C GLY A 422 -7.24 -15.70 -8.01
N TYR A 423 -8.46 -16.20 -7.87
CA TYR A 423 -9.08 -16.38 -6.57
C TYR A 423 -8.61 -17.68 -5.95
N LEU A 424 -8.08 -17.58 -4.73
CA LEU A 424 -7.80 -18.75 -3.91
C LEU A 424 -8.03 -18.37 -2.46
N PHE A 425 -9.06 -18.95 -1.85
CA PHE A 425 -9.22 -18.92 -0.41
C PHE A 425 -8.21 -19.91 0.21
N PRO A 426 -7.37 -19.50 1.18
CA PRO A 426 -6.35 -20.37 1.75
C PRO A 426 -6.96 -21.63 2.38
N PRO A 427 -6.56 -22.85 1.95
CA PRO A 427 -7.14 -24.09 2.46
C PRO A 427 -7.04 -24.26 3.97
N GLU A 428 -5.95 -23.80 4.59
CA GLU A 428 -5.71 -23.88 6.03
C GLU A 428 -6.68 -23.00 6.84
N GLU A 429 -7.23 -21.98 6.20
CA GLU A 429 -8.12 -20.99 6.82
C GLU A 429 -9.61 -21.38 6.67
N ILE A 430 -9.94 -22.39 5.88
CA ILE A 430 -11.31 -22.97 5.80
C ILE A 430 -11.75 -23.54 7.15
N GLN A 431 -10.80 -24.08 7.91
CA GLN A 431 -11.06 -24.66 9.23
C GLN A 431 -11.25 -23.59 10.32
N LYS A 432 -11.14 -22.30 9.99
CA LYS A 432 -11.20 -21.21 10.96
C LYS A 432 -12.33 -20.23 10.68
N GLY A 433 -12.87 -19.68 11.76
CA GLY A 433 -13.82 -18.58 11.71
C GLY A 433 -13.14 -17.27 11.31
N HIS A 434 -13.75 -16.56 10.38
CA HIS A 434 -13.23 -15.31 9.83
C HIS A 434 -14.33 -14.28 9.64
N LEU A 435 -13.97 -13.01 9.81
CA LEU A 435 -14.84 -11.88 9.60
C LEU A 435 -14.45 -11.15 8.31
N PHE A 436 -15.46 -10.75 7.55
CA PHE A 436 -15.34 -9.88 6.39
C PHE A 436 -16.35 -8.73 6.48
N ILE A 437 -15.89 -7.53 6.13
CA ILE A 437 -16.69 -6.31 6.01
C ILE A 437 -16.40 -5.71 4.63
N CYS A 438 -17.43 -5.42 3.85
CA CYS A 438 -17.32 -4.64 2.63
C CYS A 438 -18.12 -3.34 2.76
N LEU A 439 -17.45 -2.20 2.59
CA LEU A 439 -18.07 -0.87 2.58
C LEU A 439 -17.91 -0.22 1.22
N THR A 440 -19.02 0.08 0.54
CA THR A 440 -19.00 1.01 -0.60
C THR A 440 -18.83 2.43 -0.06
N ILE A 441 -17.83 3.15 -0.55
CA ILE A 441 -17.43 4.46 -0.02
C ILE A 441 -17.40 5.48 -1.15
N LYS A 442 -17.61 6.75 -0.80
CA LYS A 442 -17.35 7.85 -1.74
C LYS A 442 -15.85 8.01 -1.92
N GLU A 443 -15.44 8.48 -3.08
CA GLU A 443 -14.01 8.74 -3.32
C GLU A 443 -13.45 9.79 -2.36
N SER A 444 -14.27 10.74 -1.91
CA SER A 444 -13.87 11.75 -0.91
C SER A 444 -13.38 11.14 0.41
N GLU A 445 -13.86 9.94 0.76
CA GLU A 445 -13.53 9.28 2.04
C GLU A 445 -12.16 8.57 2.02
N ILE A 446 -11.59 8.35 0.84
CA ILE A 446 -10.35 7.57 0.66
C ILE A 446 -9.17 8.20 1.40
N ASP A 447 -9.02 9.53 1.38
CA ASP A 447 -7.92 10.19 2.08
C ASP A 447 -8.10 10.14 3.62
N ALA A 448 -9.35 10.16 4.09
CA ALA A 448 -9.67 9.99 5.51
C ALA A 448 -9.37 8.56 6.00
N ILE A 449 -9.73 7.55 5.20
CA ILE A 449 -9.37 6.15 5.46
C ILE A 449 -7.85 6.00 5.45
N ALA A 450 -7.16 6.53 4.42
CA ALA A 450 -5.71 6.47 4.33
C ALA A 450 -5.02 7.09 5.55
N MET A 451 -5.54 8.20 6.10
CA MET A 451 -5.02 8.80 7.32
C MET A 451 -5.06 7.84 8.52
N THR A 452 -6.15 7.07 8.66
CA THR A 452 -6.31 6.10 9.75
C THR A 452 -5.42 4.87 9.55
N MET A 453 -5.30 4.39 8.31
CA MET A 453 -4.42 3.29 7.95
C MET A 453 -2.97 3.64 8.20
N ARG A 454 -2.53 4.86 7.88
CA ARG A 454 -1.15 5.31 8.18
C ARG A 454 -0.81 5.06 9.64
N ILE A 455 -1.68 5.48 10.54
CA ILE A 455 -1.49 5.32 11.99
C ILE A 455 -1.42 3.85 12.40
N ALA A 456 -2.22 2.99 11.76
CA ALA A 456 -2.23 1.54 11.96
C ALA A 456 -1.06 0.80 11.26
N THR A 457 -0.28 1.50 10.42
CA THR A 457 0.89 1.02 9.66
C THR A 457 0.69 -0.38 9.05
N PRO A 458 -0.35 -0.62 8.24
CA PRO A 458 -0.58 -1.90 7.61
C PRO A 458 0.55 -2.22 6.63
N LEU A 459 0.82 -3.52 6.43
CA LEU A 459 1.75 -3.97 5.41
C LEU A 459 1.05 -3.99 4.06
N ILE A 460 1.36 -3.01 3.21
CA ILE A 460 0.89 -2.97 1.81
C ILE A 460 1.79 -3.88 0.98
N TYR A 461 1.18 -4.85 0.29
CA TYR A 461 1.89 -5.80 -0.58
C TYR A 461 1.52 -5.65 -2.07
N HIS A 462 0.46 -4.87 -2.36
CA HIS A 462 0.10 -4.51 -3.72
C HIS A 462 -0.46 -3.08 -3.76
N ASN A 463 -0.08 -2.33 -4.79
CA ASN A 463 -0.63 -1.02 -5.11
C ASN A 463 -0.50 -0.79 -6.62
N ASP A 464 -1.62 -0.57 -7.30
CA ASP A 464 -1.64 -0.16 -8.71
C ASP A 464 -2.40 1.16 -8.92
N ILE A 465 -2.74 1.88 -7.85
CA ILE A 465 -3.37 3.21 -7.94
C ILE A 465 -2.43 4.18 -8.68
N PRO A 466 -2.90 4.89 -9.73
CA PRO A 466 -2.08 5.82 -10.49
C PRO A 466 -1.50 6.96 -9.65
N ASP A 467 -0.29 7.42 -10.00
CA ASP A 467 0.36 8.52 -9.29
C ASP A 467 -0.47 9.81 -9.25
N SER A 468 -1.35 10.05 -10.24
CA SER A 468 -2.27 11.19 -10.24
C SER A 468 -3.27 11.14 -9.08
N GLU A 469 -3.81 9.96 -8.77
CA GLU A 469 -4.72 9.73 -7.64
C GLU A 469 -3.97 9.73 -6.31
N ILE A 470 -2.75 9.20 -6.30
CA ILE A 470 -1.90 9.22 -5.11
C ILE A 470 -1.51 10.65 -4.76
N ASP A 471 -1.09 11.44 -5.75
CA ASP A 471 -0.59 12.80 -5.55
C ASP A 471 -1.69 13.81 -5.21
N SER A 472 -2.92 13.56 -5.65
CA SER A 472 -4.09 14.37 -5.27
C SER A 472 -4.52 14.15 -3.80
N ARG A 473 -4.06 13.06 -3.17
CA ARG A 473 -4.50 12.60 -1.83
C ARG A 473 -3.31 12.53 -0.86
N PRO A 474 -3.06 13.58 -0.06
CA PRO A 474 -1.84 13.69 0.75
C PRO A 474 -1.63 12.57 1.77
N ASN A 475 -2.70 11.99 2.35
CA ASN A 475 -2.58 10.86 3.24
C ASN A 475 -2.43 9.56 2.46
N LEU A 476 -3.06 9.40 1.31
CA LEU A 476 -2.83 8.23 0.45
C LEU A 476 -1.36 8.16 0.00
N LYS A 477 -0.81 9.27 -0.51
CA LYS A 477 0.62 9.37 -0.86
C LYS A 477 1.55 8.93 0.25
N LYS A 478 1.32 9.45 1.45
CA LYS A 478 2.16 9.13 2.62
C LYS A 478 1.98 7.69 3.09
N LEU A 479 0.79 7.11 2.90
CA LEU A 479 0.53 5.70 3.19
C LEU A 479 1.33 4.80 2.24
N VAL A 480 1.20 5.02 0.94
CA VAL A 480 1.89 4.25 -0.11
C VAL A 480 3.42 4.39 0.01
N ASN A 481 3.91 5.60 0.31
CA ASN A 481 5.35 5.85 0.50
C ASN A 481 5.92 5.28 1.81
N GLY A 482 5.10 4.68 2.68
CA GLY A 482 5.55 4.14 3.96
C GLY A 482 6.06 5.20 4.94
N GLU A 483 5.57 6.45 4.85
CA GLU A 483 6.00 7.53 5.73
C GLU A 483 5.54 7.29 7.17
N SER A 484 6.44 6.76 7.99
CA SER A 484 6.18 6.30 9.37
C SER A 484 6.33 7.36 10.46
N ARG A 485 6.67 8.61 10.09
CA ARG A 485 6.99 9.67 11.05
C ARG A 485 5.75 10.30 11.67
N PHE A 486 5.20 9.63 12.67
CA PHE A 486 4.12 10.17 13.51
C PHE A 486 4.68 11.16 14.54
N ILE A 487 4.55 12.44 14.22
CA ILE A 487 4.41 13.50 15.22
C ILE A 487 2.98 13.39 15.76
N PRO A 488 2.72 13.63 17.06
CA PRO A 488 1.37 13.61 17.61
C PRO A 488 0.34 14.33 16.72
N PRO A 489 -0.90 13.81 16.62
CA PRO A 489 -1.47 12.80 17.50
C PRO A 489 -1.11 11.35 17.12
N LEU A 490 -0.76 10.53 18.14
CA LEU A 490 -0.42 9.10 17.98
C LEU A 490 -1.66 8.19 17.95
N THR A 491 -2.83 8.79 18.01
CA THR A 491 -4.15 8.17 17.87
C THR A 491 -5.02 9.06 17.01
N VAL A 492 -5.79 8.47 16.11
CA VAL A 492 -6.69 9.20 15.23
C VAL A 492 -8.08 8.58 15.31
N THR A 493 -9.09 9.44 15.24
CA THR A 493 -10.49 9.04 15.04
C THR A 493 -10.97 9.75 13.79
N ARG A 494 -11.54 8.99 12.85
CA ARG A 494 -12.21 9.54 11.67
C ARG A 494 -13.59 8.95 11.54
N GLU A 495 -14.53 9.79 11.16
CA GLU A 495 -15.87 9.37 10.78
C GLU A 495 -15.95 9.49 9.26
N ILE A 496 -16.51 8.46 8.63
CA ILE A 496 -16.80 8.41 7.19
C ILE A 496 -18.26 7.99 7.03
N SER A 497 -18.82 8.29 5.86
CA SER A 497 -20.13 7.80 5.45
C SER A 497 -19.99 6.95 4.19
N THR A 498 -20.70 5.82 4.16
CA THR A 498 -20.78 4.99 2.95
C THR A 498 -21.51 5.72 1.82
N ALA A 499 -21.33 5.28 0.57
CA ALA A 499 -21.83 6.00 -0.61
C ALA A 499 -23.37 6.11 -0.72
N ALA A 500 -24.15 5.26 -0.04
CA ALA A 500 -25.62 5.32 -0.05
C ALA A 500 -26.20 6.68 0.40
N PRO A 501 -27.41 7.08 -0.05
CA PRO A 501 -28.02 8.38 0.28
C PRO A 501 -28.17 8.65 1.78
N VAL A 502 -28.61 7.65 2.56
CA VAL A 502 -28.67 7.70 4.04
C VAL A 502 -27.44 7.00 4.65
N GLY A 503 -26.28 7.15 4.01
CA GLY A 503 -25.07 6.35 4.25
C GLY A 503 -24.80 5.98 5.71
N LEU A 504 -24.33 4.74 5.93
CA LEU A 504 -23.98 4.29 7.28
C LEU A 504 -22.83 5.12 7.82
N LYS A 505 -22.98 5.54 9.06
CA LYS A 505 -21.93 6.19 9.81
C LYS A 505 -20.91 5.15 10.26
N VAL A 506 -19.68 5.28 9.77
CA VAL A 506 -18.57 4.42 10.13
C VAL A 506 -17.52 5.25 10.85
N THR A 507 -17.12 4.83 12.05
CA THR A 507 -16.06 5.47 12.82
C THR A 507 -14.83 4.57 12.88
N ILE A 508 -13.70 5.08 12.42
CA ILE A 508 -12.43 4.39 12.42
C ILE A 508 -11.56 4.95 13.55
N TYR A 509 -11.10 4.06 14.42
CA TYR A 509 -10.17 4.37 15.51
C TYR A 509 -8.83 3.72 15.21
N SER A 510 -7.76 4.51 15.14
CA SER A 510 -6.41 4.00 14.93
C SER A 510 -5.46 4.48 16.01
N LYS A 511 -4.51 3.63 16.38
CA LYS A 511 -3.38 3.98 17.24
C LYS A 511 -2.07 3.53 16.60
N GLY A 512 -1.04 4.35 16.77
CA GLY A 512 0.32 3.98 16.40
C GLY A 512 1.04 3.24 17.53
N GLU A 513 2.10 2.50 17.18
CA GLU A 513 2.96 1.78 18.12
C GLU A 513 3.44 2.67 19.30
N LYS A 514 3.80 3.91 19.00
CA LYS A 514 4.35 4.84 19.99
C LYS A 514 3.31 5.36 20.99
N SER A 515 2.01 5.19 20.73
CA SER A 515 0.96 5.66 21.64
C SER A 515 1.01 4.97 23.01
N ARG A 516 1.50 3.72 23.06
CA ARG A 516 1.47 2.85 24.25
C ARG A 516 0.05 2.62 24.82
N PHE A 517 -0.99 2.98 24.06
CA PHE A 517 -2.37 2.82 24.48
C PHE A 517 -2.87 1.42 24.13
N GLU A 518 -3.73 0.93 25.02
CA GLU A 518 -4.53 -0.28 24.85
C GLU A 518 -5.79 0.12 24.05
N ILE A 519 -6.00 -0.43 22.86
CA ILE A 519 -7.09 0.00 21.93
C ILE A 519 -8.50 -0.11 22.55
N TYR A 520 -8.80 -1.14 23.34
CA TYR A 520 -10.13 -1.38 23.90
C TYR A 520 -10.47 -0.36 25.01
N ARG A 521 -9.73 -0.35 26.11
CA ARG A 521 -10.00 0.49 27.29
C ARG A 521 -9.62 1.94 27.09
N ARG A 522 -8.43 2.22 26.53
CA ARG A 522 -7.91 3.61 26.45
C ARG A 522 -8.44 4.36 25.25
N ILE A 523 -8.99 3.67 24.25
CA ILE A 523 -9.57 4.31 23.06
C ILE A 523 -11.06 3.99 22.96
N LEU A 524 -11.45 2.73 22.71
CA LEU A 524 -12.84 2.36 22.41
C LEU A 524 -13.80 2.67 23.57
N VAL A 525 -13.59 2.15 24.79
CA VAL A 525 -14.44 2.44 25.96
C VAL A 525 -14.53 3.94 26.25
N ARG A 526 -13.43 4.69 26.10
CA ARG A 526 -13.41 6.14 26.34
C ARG A 526 -14.16 6.93 25.27
N LYS A 527 -14.10 6.48 24.02
CA LYS A 527 -14.73 7.15 22.87
C LYS A 527 -16.21 6.79 22.76
N LEU A 528 -16.55 5.53 22.93
CA LEU A 528 -17.92 5.02 22.92
C LEU A 528 -18.68 5.44 24.19
N LYS A 529 -17.98 5.59 25.33
CA LYS A 529 -18.55 5.97 26.64
C LYS A 529 -19.58 4.97 27.20
N THR A 530 -19.60 3.74 26.71
CA THR A 530 -20.51 2.65 27.11
C THR A 530 -19.73 1.43 27.58
N THR A 531 -20.42 0.43 28.12
CA THR A 531 -19.84 -0.92 28.27
C THR A 531 -19.63 -1.52 26.88
N ILE A 532 -18.63 -2.38 26.73
CA ILE A 532 -18.40 -3.14 25.51
C ILE A 532 -18.37 -4.63 25.82
N LYS A 533 -19.03 -5.44 24.98
CA LYS A 533 -18.91 -6.90 24.96
C LYS A 533 -17.93 -7.29 23.87
N ILE A 534 -16.93 -8.12 24.16
CA ILE A 534 -15.81 -8.38 23.24
C ILE A 534 -15.68 -9.89 22.97
N TRP A 535 -15.64 -10.24 21.68
CA TRP A 535 -15.19 -11.54 21.17
C TRP A 535 -13.76 -11.41 20.64
N THR A 536 -12.83 -12.18 21.21
CA THR A 536 -11.40 -12.09 20.90
C THR A 536 -10.64 -13.24 21.54
N THR A 537 -9.60 -13.74 20.85
CA THR A 537 -8.55 -14.59 21.44
C THR A 537 -7.86 -13.87 22.61
N ARG A 538 -7.39 -14.61 23.64
CA ARG A 538 -6.94 -14.03 24.91
C ARG A 538 -5.63 -14.64 25.42
N ASP A 539 -4.87 -13.86 26.18
CA ASP A 539 -3.58 -14.26 26.78
C ASP A 539 -3.65 -14.57 28.30
N LYS A 540 -4.86 -14.78 28.85
CA LYS A 540 -5.17 -14.94 30.29
C LYS A 540 -4.79 -13.75 31.18
N THR A 541 -4.10 -12.72 30.67
CA THR A 541 -3.63 -11.58 31.48
C THR A 541 -4.69 -10.50 31.64
N LEU A 542 -5.40 -10.18 30.56
CA LEU A 542 -6.50 -9.24 30.58
C LEU A 542 -7.82 -9.97 30.79
N LYS A 543 -8.59 -9.54 31.80
CA LYS A 543 -9.87 -10.10 32.20
C LYS A 543 -10.99 -9.07 32.01
N SER A 544 -12.25 -9.50 32.19
CA SER A 544 -13.38 -8.58 32.30
C SER A 544 -13.09 -7.51 33.35
N ASP A 545 -13.20 -6.23 32.96
CA ASP A 545 -12.95 -5.06 33.83
C ASP A 545 -14.27 -4.34 34.06
N CYS A 546 -14.82 -4.48 35.27
CA CYS A 546 -16.09 -3.87 35.65
C CYS A 546 -15.95 -2.75 36.67
N ARG A 547 -14.76 -2.14 36.75
CA ARG A 547 -14.44 -1.13 37.79
C ARG A 547 -15.12 0.22 37.56
N ILE A 548 -15.60 0.51 36.35
CA ILE A 548 -16.17 1.82 36.00
C ILE A 548 -17.64 1.64 35.65
N PHE A 549 -18.51 2.18 36.49
CA PHE A 549 -19.95 2.13 36.26
C PHE A 549 -20.34 2.61 34.86
N GLY A 550 -21.09 1.77 34.13
CA GLY A 550 -21.53 2.04 32.76
C GLY A 550 -20.45 1.99 31.67
N ARG A 551 -19.19 1.66 32.00
CA ARG A 551 -18.07 1.62 31.05
C ARG A 551 -17.18 0.40 31.27
N ASN A 552 -17.81 -0.76 31.29
CA ASN A 552 -17.14 -2.03 31.56
C ASN A 552 -16.56 -2.63 30.28
N ILE A 553 -15.58 -3.52 30.45
CA ILE A 553 -15.16 -4.49 29.44
C ILE A 553 -15.71 -5.83 29.87
N ARG A 554 -16.63 -6.39 29.09
CA ARG A 554 -17.20 -7.72 29.31
C ARG A 554 -16.75 -8.66 28.20
N LEU A 555 -16.27 -9.82 28.59
CA LEU A 555 -15.70 -10.78 27.67
C LEU A 555 -16.75 -11.85 27.31
N VAL A 556 -16.95 -12.12 26.01
CA VAL A 556 -17.93 -13.12 25.55
C VAL A 556 -17.40 -14.53 25.77
N THR A 557 -18.18 -15.39 26.43
CA THR A 557 -17.75 -16.76 26.76
C THR A 557 -17.74 -17.64 25.50
N SER A 558 -16.71 -18.48 25.39
CA SER A 558 -16.57 -19.48 24.33
C SER A 558 -17.25 -20.80 24.73
N PRO A 559 -17.91 -21.52 23.82
CA PRO A 559 -18.15 -21.18 22.41
C PRO A 559 -19.39 -20.28 22.21
N ILE A 560 -19.42 -19.54 21.09
CA ILE A 560 -20.62 -18.88 20.57
C ILE A 560 -21.31 -19.78 19.53
N SER A 561 -22.58 -19.51 19.23
CA SER A 561 -23.33 -20.20 18.18
C SER A 561 -23.73 -19.22 17.07
N VAL A 562 -23.19 -19.40 15.88
CA VAL A 562 -23.50 -18.59 14.69
C VAL A 562 -24.48 -19.39 13.85
N SER A 563 -25.78 -19.06 13.93
CA SER A 563 -26.82 -19.76 13.15
C SER A 563 -26.79 -21.28 13.36
N GLY A 564 -26.66 -21.72 14.62
CA GLY A 564 -26.57 -23.13 15.00
C GLY A 564 -25.19 -23.78 14.86
N HIS A 565 -24.18 -23.07 14.34
CA HIS A 565 -22.82 -23.59 14.21
C HIS A 565 -21.95 -23.10 15.36
N PRO A 566 -21.29 -24.00 16.11
CA PRO A 566 -20.40 -23.59 17.19
C PRO A 566 -19.14 -22.91 16.63
N SER A 567 -18.73 -21.82 17.28
CA SER A 567 -17.46 -21.14 17.02
C SER A 567 -16.74 -20.94 18.36
N SER A 568 -15.49 -21.40 18.45
CA SER A 568 -14.68 -21.31 19.67
C SER A 568 -13.53 -20.33 19.49
N LEU A 569 -12.97 -19.81 20.59
CA LEU A 569 -11.82 -18.91 20.53
C LEU A 569 -10.55 -19.55 19.93
N GLU A 570 -10.45 -20.87 19.93
CA GLU A 570 -9.33 -21.62 19.31
C GLU A 570 -9.50 -21.77 17.80
N SER A 571 -10.75 -21.71 17.34
CA SER A 571 -11.14 -21.99 15.97
C SER A 571 -11.60 -20.73 15.22
N ASP A 572 -11.73 -19.60 15.89
CA ASP A 572 -12.17 -18.31 15.33
C ASP A 572 -11.08 -17.25 15.53
N VAL A 573 -10.60 -16.67 14.43
CA VAL A 573 -9.56 -15.62 14.46
C VAL A 573 -10.14 -14.22 14.30
N SER A 574 -11.46 -14.07 14.33
CA SER A 574 -12.10 -12.77 14.32
C SER A 574 -11.99 -12.07 15.67
N GLN A 575 -11.89 -10.73 15.63
CA GLN A 575 -11.99 -9.91 16.83
C GLN A 575 -13.02 -8.81 16.58
N TRP A 576 -14.05 -8.79 17.42
CA TRP A 576 -15.11 -7.83 17.31
C TRP A 576 -15.69 -7.47 18.68
N LEU A 577 -16.39 -6.35 18.73
CA LEU A 577 -17.09 -5.91 19.92
C LEU A 577 -18.41 -5.24 19.58
N ILE A 578 -19.28 -5.16 20.57
CA ILE A 578 -20.53 -4.40 20.53
C ILE A 578 -20.68 -3.50 21.76
N SER A 579 -21.38 -2.37 21.59
CA SER A 579 -21.70 -1.44 22.69
C SER A 579 -22.89 -1.92 23.50
N ASP A 580 -22.84 -1.79 24.83
CA ASP A 580 -23.94 -2.12 25.74
C ASP A 580 -24.14 -0.97 26.77
N PRO A 581 -25.25 -0.20 26.73
CA PRO A 581 -26.26 -0.15 25.66
C PRO A 581 -25.71 0.53 24.39
N GLY A 582 -26.36 0.33 23.24
CA GLY A 582 -26.08 1.07 22.00
C GLY A 582 -26.27 0.24 20.73
N ASN A 583 -25.99 0.84 19.57
CA ASN A 583 -26.17 0.22 18.24
C ASN A 583 -24.85 0.05 17.48
N LYS A 584 -23.72 -0.02 18.20
CA LYS A 584 -22.39 -0.02 17.59
C LYS A 584 -21.81 -1.41 17.58
N PHE A 585 -21.36 -1.83 16.41
CA PHE A 585 -20.51 -3.00 16.20
C PHE A 585 -19.14 -2.52 15.74
N CYS A 586 -18.06 -3.13 16.21
CA CYS A 586 -16.73 -2.83 15.70
C CYS A 586 -15.93 -4.10 15.41
N ALA A 587 -15.28 -4.14 14.25
CA ALA A 587 -14.17 -5.06 13.99
C ALA A 587 -12.87 -4.44 14.47
N VAL A 588 -12.02 -5.22 15.14
CA VAL A 588 -10.72 -4.78 15.67
C VAL A 588 -9.65 -5.69 15.08
N ASP A 589 -8.52 -5.13 14.64
CA ASP A 589 -7.45 -5.94 14.05
C ASP A 589 -6.54 -6.64 15.08
N LYS A 590 -6.57 -6.18 16.33
CA LYS A 590 -5.74 -6.69 17.43
C LYS A 590 -6.55 -7.43 18.49
N PRO A 591 -6.06 -8.58 18.96
CA PRO A 591 -6.70 -9.29 20.07
C PRO A 591 -6.55 -8.51 21.39
N TYR A 592 -7.44 -8.81 22.33
CA TYR A 592 -7.39 -8.27 23.69
C TYR A 592 -6.27 -8.94 24.52
N GLN A 593 -5.05 -8.45 24.28
CA GLN A 593 -3.82 -8.92 24.91
C GLN A 593 -3.01 -7.73 25.44
N LYS A 594 -2.11 -7.94 26.40
CA LYS A 594 -1.28 -6.84 26.95
C LYS A 594 -0.21 -6.37 25.97
N SER A 595 0.30 -7.29 25.14
CA SER A 595 1.34 -7.09 24.14
C SER A 595 1.00 -5.99 23.12
N GLN A 596 -0.27 -5.92 22.68
CA GLN A 596 -0.74 -4.95 21.67
C GLN A 596 -0.52 -3.48 22.06
N THR A 597 -0.33 -3.16 23.34
CA THR A 597 0.02 -1.78 23.75
C THR A 597 1.28 -1.27 23.05
N LYS A 598 2.19 -2.16 22.65
CA LYS A 598 3.43 -1.85 21.93
C LYS A 598 3.31 -1.99 20.41
N GLU A 599 2.10 -2.14 19.89
CA GLU A 599 1.83 -2.40 18.48
C GLU A 599 0.84 -1.35 17.94
N PRO A 600 0.80 -1.09 16.63
CA PRO A 600 -0.29 -0.34 16.03
C PRO A 600 -1.59 -1.17 16.06
N ALA A 601 -2.75 -0.50 16.05
CA ALA A 601 -4.06 -1.15 15.97
C ALA A 601 -5.09 -0.25 15.29
N MET A 602 -6.10 -0.88 14.71
CA MET A 602 -7.24 -0.24 14.07
C MET A 602 -8.55 -0.93 14.48
N ALA A 603 -9.59 -0.13 14.69
CA ALA A 603 -10.95 -0.60 14.88
C ALA A 603 -11.89 0.15 13.94
N VAL A 604 -12.74 -0.59 13.24
CA VAL A 604 -13.76 -0.06 12.32
C VAL A 604 -15.12 -0.31 12.94
N CYS A 605 -15.77 0.77 13.39
CA CYS A 605 -17.05 0.73 14.07
C CYS A 605 -18.17 1.20 13.16
N ILE A 606 -19.24 0.42 13.07
CA ILE A 606 -20.44 0.69 12.28
C ILE A 606 -21.59 0.99 13.24
N ASP A 607 -22.32 2.08 12.99
CA ASP A 607 -23.51 2.46 13.74
C ASP A 607 -24.76 1.95 13.02
N ASP A 608 -25.19 0.73 13.33
CA ASP A 608 -26.34 0.09 12.71
C ASP A 608 -27.00 -0.89 13.68
N ALA A 609 -28.29 -0.67 13.95
CA ALA A 609 -29.05 -1.47 14.90
C ALA A 609 -29.23 -2.92 14.44
N SER A 610 -29.36 -3.17 13.14
CA SER A 610 -29.57 -4.52 12.60
C SER A 610 -28.30 -5.36 12.79
N ILE A 611 -27.15 -4.77 12.48
CA ILE A 611 -25.83 -5.36 12.72
C ILE A 611 -25.64 -5.64 14.21
N PHE A 612 -25.89 -4.64 15.05
CA PHE A 612 -25.72 -4.75 16.48
C PHE A 612 -26.54 -5.89 17.06
N THR A 613 -27.83 -5.99 16.71
CA THR A 613 -28.72 -7.03 17.21
C THR A 613 -28.18 -8.44 16.94
N ARG A 614 -27.64 -8.71 15.74
CA ARG A 614 -27.07 -10.03 15.40
C ARG A 614 -25.86 -10.41 16.22
N PHE A 615 -24.94 -9.47 16.41
CA PHE A 615 -23.77 -9.72 17.24
C PHE A 615 -24.13 -9.78 18.73
N ASN A 616 -25.19 -9.10 19.15
CA ASN A 616 -25.69 -9.18 20.53
C ASN A 616 -26.38 -10.51 20.83
N GLU A 617 -27.10 -11.09 19.87
CA GLU A 617 -27.69 -12.44 19.98
C GLU A 617 -26.62 -13.52 20.22
N ILE A 618 -25.50 -13.46 19.49
CA ILE A 618 -24.40 -14.44 19.66
C ILE A 618 -23.50 -14.12 20.86
N ALA A 619 -23.52 -12.88 21.38
CA ALA A 619 -22.82 -12.46 22.59
C ALA A 619 -23.64 -12.66 23.88
N ALA A 620 -24.40 -13.76 23.96
CA ALA A 620 -25.35 -14.02 25.03
C ALA A 620 -24.67 -14.31 26.39
N ASN A 621 -23.57 -15.06 26.38
CA ASN A 621 -22.87 -15.47 27.59
C ASN A 621 -21.61 -14.63 27.80
N LEU A 622 -21.39 -14.15 29.02
CA LEU A 622 -20.28 -13.28 29.38
C LEU A 622 -19.52 -13.85 30.58
N ASP A 623 -18.21 -13.69 30.58
CA ASP A 623 -17.38 -14.04 31.73
C ASP A 623 -17.64 -13.09 32.89
N ASP A 624 -17.54 -13.64 34.10
CA ASP A 624 -17.66 -12.88 35.32
C ASP A 624 -16.66 -11.72 35.40
N CYS A 625 -17.13 -10.63 35.98
CA CYS A 625 -16.29 -9.49 36.31
C CYS A 625 -15.27 -9.89 37.38
N THR A 626 -14.01 -9.49 37.20
CA THR A 626 -12.94 -9.69 38.20
C THR A 626 -12.45 -8.41 38.84
#